data_AF-A0A2J4JIB7-F1
#
_entry.id   AF-A0A2J4JIB7-F1
#
_cell.length_a   1.000
_cell.length_b   1.000
_cell.length_c   1.000
_cell.angle_alpha   90.00
_cell.angle_beta   90.00
_cell.angle_gamma   90.00
#
_symmetry.space_group_name_H-M   'P 1'
#
loop_
_entity.id
_entity.type
_entity.pdbx_description
1 polymer ?
#
loop_
_entity_poly.entity_id
_entity_poly.type
_entity_poly.pdbx_seq_one_letter_code
_entity_poly.pdbx_strand_id
1 'polypeptide(L)' 'MSSEQDHLQQTNTEERFEFKNEHEAALAAEKGLNEETIRLISDDKNEPDWMLERRLRALEQFKSMPMPTGWPGQPDLSE' A
#
# COMPACT_ATOMS: atom_id res chain seq x y z
N MET A 1 -23.03 42.22 -15.60
CA MET A 1 -21.66 41.69 -15.63
C MET A 1 -21.44 40.65 -14.51
N SER A 2 -22.36 39.70 -14.32
CA SER A 2 -22.29 38.72 -13.21
C SER A 2 -22.68 37.31 -13.62
N SER A 3 -22.78 37.02 -14.91
CA SER A 3 -23.35 35.76 -15.42
C SER A 3 -22.30 34.83 -16.06
N GLU A 4 -21.03 35.24 -16.13
CA GLU A 4 -19.97 34.45 -16.75
C GLU A 4 -19.03 33.77 -15.73
N GLN A 5 -19.13 34.06 -14.44
CA GLN A 5 -18.29 33.40 -13.42
C GLN A 5 -18.96 32.19 -12.75
N ASP A 6 -20.28 32.05 -12.87
CA ASP A 6 -21.04 30.94 -12.26
C ASP A 6 -20.93 29.61 -13.03
N HIS A 7 -20.55 29.64 -14.32
CA HIS A 7 -20.54 28.44 -15.17
C HIS A 7 -19.27 27.57 -15.05
N LEU A 8 -18.24 28.05 -14.34
CA LEU A 8 -16.97 27.33 -14.20
C LEU A 8 -16.89 26.45 -12.94
N GLN A 9 -17.95 26.41 -12.12
CA GLN A 9 -18.02 25.62 -10.88
C GLN A 9 -18.40 24.14 -11.09
N GLN A 10 -18.44 23.65 -12.33
CA GLN A 10 -18.83 22.26 -12.67
C GLN A 10 -17.65 21.38 -13.13
N THR A 11 -16.43 21.77 -12.81
CA THR A 11 -15.24 20.96 -13.11
C THR A 11 -14.60 20.35 -11.85
N ASN A 12 -15.29 20.36 -10.71
CA ASN A 12 -14.86 19.61 -9.53
C ASN A 12 -14.95 18.10 -9.85
N THR A 13 -13.86 17.62 -10.45
CA THR A 13 -13.73 16.29 -11.02
C THR A 13 -13.44 15.27 -9.91
N GLU A 14 -12.98 15.74 -8.75
CA GLU A 14 -12.60 14.94 -7.59
C GLU A 14 -13.81 14.21 -6.99
N GLU A 15 -14.95 14.89 -6.82
CA GLU A 15 -16.20 14.29 -6.33
C GLU A 15 -16.63 13.06 -7.13
N ARG A 16 -16.38 13.03 -8.45
CA ARG A 16 -16.73 11.90 -9.32
C ARG A 16 -15.90 10.64 -9.04
N PHE A 17 -14.77 10.79 -8.37
CA PHE A 17 -13.82 9.71 -8.08
C PHE A 17 -13.72 9.39 -6.58
N GLU A 18 -14.58 9.97 -5.75
CA GLU A 18 -14.61 9.75 -4.29
C GLU A 18 -15.37 8.48 -3.85
N PHE A 19 -15.70 7.57 -4.76
CA PHE A 19 -16.29 6.29 -4.38
C PHE A 19 -15.24 5.38 -3.74
N LYS A 20 -15.45 4.99 -2.48
CA LYS A 20 -14.64 4.00 -1.77
C LYS A 20 -15.45 2.73 -1.61
N ASN A 21 -14.86 1.59 -1.95
CA ASN A 21 -15.43 0.31 -1.57
C ASN A 21 -15.12 0.08 -0.09
N GLU A 22 -16.16 -0.16 0.69
CA GLU A 22 -16.01 -0.65 2.06
C GLU A 22 -15.36 -2.05 2.01
N HIS A 23 -14.35 -2.26 2.85
CA HIS A 23 -13.67 -3.53 2.97
C HIS A 23 -13.51 -3.86 4.45
N GLU A 24 -14.00 -5.04 4.84
CA GLU A 24 -13.76 -5.61 6.16
C GLU A 24 -12.82 -6.81 6.02
N ALA A 25 -11.64 -6.71 6.62
CA ALA A 25 -10.70 -7.82 6.71
C ALA A 25 -10.99 -8.62 7.98
N ALA A 26 -11.02 -9.96 7.87
CA ALA A 26 -11.17 -10.83 9.04
C ALA A 26 -9.97 -10.74 9.99
N LEU A 27 -8.80 -10.40 9.46
CA LEU A 27 -7.55 -10.25 10.18
C LEU A 27 -6.80 -9.04 9.63
N ALA A 28 -6.36 -8.15 10.51
CA ALA A 28 -5.56 -6.98 10.15
C ALA A 28 -4.20 -7.07 10.82
N ALA A 29 -3.13 -7.01 10.03
CA ALA A 29 -1.78 -6.89 10.55
C ALA A 29 -1.51 -5.45 11.01
N GLU A 30 -0.58 -5.27 11.93
CA GLU A 30 -0.09 -3.95 12.32
C GLU A 30 0.61 -3.25 11.15
N LYS A 31 0.77 -1.92 11.26
CA LYS A 31 1.48 -1.15 10.24
C LYS A 31 2.96 -1.55 10.20
N GLY A 32 3.42 -1.93 9.02
CA GLY A 32 4.82 -2.20 8.74
C GLY A 32 5.09 -3.67 8.41
N LEU A 33 6.21 -3.89 7.71
CA LEU A 33 6.64 -5.22 7.30
C LEU A 33 7.73 -5.73 8.27
N ASN A 34 7.36 -6.64 9.15
CA ASN A 34 8.26 -7.30 10.10
C ASN A 34 8.02 -8.83 10.12
N GLU A 35 8.77 -9.54 10.95
CA GLU A 35 8.67 -11.00 11.06
C GLU A 35 7.32 -11.46 11.63
N GLU A 36 6.77 -10.72 12.60
CA GLU A 36 5.49 -11.02 13.22
C GLU A 36 4.34 -10.95 12.21
N THR A 37 4.31 -9.91 11.37
CA THR A 37 3.38 -9.77 10.26
C THR A 37 3.47 -10.95 9.30
N ILE A 38 4.68 -11.44 9.00
CA ILE A 38 4.86 -12.61 8.11
C ILE A 38 4.34 -13.90 8.74
N ARG A 39 4.61 -14.12 10.03
CA ARG A 39 4.12 -15.29 10.78
C ARG A 39 2.59 -15.27 10.87
N LEU A 40 2.01 -14.11 11.14
CA LEU A 40 0.57 -13.89 11.17
C LEU A 40 -0.07 -14.23 9.80
N ILE A 41 0.49 -13.75 8.70
CA ILE A 41 0.01 -14.07 7.34
C ILE A 41 0.12 -15.57 7.04
N SER A 42 1.20 -16.22 7.47
CA SER A 42 1.42 -17.65 7.23
C SER A 42 0.41 -18.51 7.98
N ASP A 43 0.10 -18.14 9.22
CA ASP A 43 -0.87 -18.82 10.09
C ASP A 43 -2.30 -18.67 9.54
N ASP A 44 -2.70 -17.43 9.21
CA ASP A 44 -4.00 -17.12 8.59
C ASP A 44 -4.24 -17.91 7.29
N LYS A 45 -3.19 -18.11 6.50
CA LYS A 45 -3.23 -18.85 5.23
C LYS A 45 -3.00 -20.35 5.39
N ASN A 46 -2.76 -20.83 6.60
CA ASN A 46 -2.46 -22.23 6.91
C ASN A 46 -1.36 -22.80 5.98
N GLU A 47 -0.29 -22.03 5.82
CA GLU A 47 0.82 -22.36 4.92
C GLU A 47 1.74 -23.45 5.51
N PRO A 48 2.34 -24.31 4.67
CA PRO A 48 3.34 -25.27 5.13
C PRO A 48 4.64 -24.59 5.57
N ASP A 49 5.40 -25.20 6.48
CA ASP A 49 6.62 -24.61 7.07
C ASP A 49 7.62 -24.07 6.06
N TRP A 50 7.82 -24.77 4.94
CA TRP A 50 8.76 -24.35 3.89
C TRP A 50 8.37 -23.01 3.24
N MET A 51 7.09 -22.66 3.21
CA MET A 51 6.60 -21.36 2.73
C MET A 51 6.89 -20.26 3.73
N LEU A 52 6.67 -20.50 5.03
CA LEU A 52 7.04 -19.57 6.09
C LEU A 52 8.54 -19.26 6.03
N GLU A 53 9.39 -20.29 5.97
CA GLU A 53 10.84 -20.13 5.85
C GLU A 53 11.24 -19.35 4.59
N ARG A 54 10.55 -19.57 3.47
CA ARG A 54 10.78 -18.81 2.23
C ARG A 54 10.43 -17.33 2.41
N ARG A 55 9.31 -17.01 3.07
CA ARG A 55 8.91 -15.63 3.34
C ARG A 55 9.88 -14.92 4.28
N LEU A 56 10.34 -15.61 5.33
CA LEU A 56 11.32 -15.07 6.28
C LEU A 56 12.66 -14.76 5.60
N ARG A 57 13.16 -15.67 4.76
CA ARG A 57 14.36 -15.43 3.95
C ARG A 57 14.19 -14.26 2.97
N ALA A 58 13.00 -14.10 2.39
CA ALA A 58 12.71 -12.97 1.51
C ALA A 58 12.73 -11.63 2.26
N LEU A 59 12.24 -11.60 3.51
CA LEU A 59 12.31 -10.40 4.35
C LEU A 59 13.75 -10.01 4.67
N GLU A 60 14.58 -10.99 5.03
CA GLU A 60 16.01 -10.77 5.29
C GLU A 60 16.71 -10.24 4.04
N GLN A 61 16.47 -10.87 2.89
CA GLN A 61 17.00 -10.41 1.61
C GLN A 61 16.54 -8.98 1.29
N PHE A 62 15.26 -8.67 1.45
CA PHE A 62 14.70 -7.34 1.21
C PHE A 62 15.39 -6.28 2.08
N LYS A 63 15.58 -6.55 3.37
CA LYS A 63 16.28 -5.63 4.30
C LYS A 63 17.76 -5.42 3.94
N SER A 64 18.40 -6.39 3.29
CA SER A 64 19.79 -6.29 2.86
C SER A 64 19.96 -5.51 1.55
N MET A 65 18.89 -5.32 0.78
CA MET A 65 18.96 -4.68 -0.54
C MET A 65 18.90 -3.16 -0.38
N PRO A 66 19.75 -2.40 -1.10
CA PRO A 66 19.60 -0.96 -1.16
C PRO A 66 18.31 -0.60 -1.88
N MET A 67 17.70 0.52 -1.48
CA MET A 67 16.58 1.07 -2.23
C MET A 67 17.02 1.36 -3.67
N PRO A 68 16.23 0.96 -4.67
CA PRO A 68 16.58 1.21 -6.06
C PRO A 68 16.59 2.72 -6.32
N THR A 69 17.53 3.21 -7.12
CA THR A 69 17.66 4.64 -7.45
C THR A 69 17.43 4.89 -8.95
N GLY A 70 16.91 6.07 -9.30
CA GLY A 70 16.88 6.56 -10.68
C GLY A 70 15.72 6.09 -11.55
N TRP A 71 14.59 5.71 -10.94
CA TRP A 71 13.37 5.37 -11.69
C TRP A 71 12.60 6.64 -12.08
N PRO A 72 12.02 6.73 -13.30
CA PRO A 72 11.11 7.82 -13.64
C PRO A 72 9.94 7.88 -12.67
N GLY A 73 9.74 9.02 -12.01
CA GLY A 73 8.67 9.19 -11.01
C GLY A 73 8.96 8.56 -9.65
N GLN A 74 10.21 8.27 -9.32
CA GLN A 74 10.59 7.86 -7.97
C GLN A 74 10.13 8.93 -6.94
N PRO A 75 9.31 8.56 -5.95
CA PRO A 75 8.91 9.49 -4.90
C PRO A 75 10.12 9.93 -4.10
N ASP A 76 10.13 11.19 -3.67
CA ASP A 76 11.13 11.69 -2.75
C ASP A 76 10.90 11.02 -1.39
N LEU A 77 11.91 10.26 -0.95
CA LEU A 77 11.91 9.55 0.32
C LEU A 77 12.82 10.24 1.35
N SER A 78 13.36 11.43 1.02
CA SER A 78 13.97 12.29 2.03
C SER A 78 12.86 12.88 2.89
N GLU A 79 12.99 12.72 4.20
CA GLU A 79 12.12 13.35 5.20
C GLU A 79 12.52 14.81 5.45
#